data_AF-A0A7D7R2A4-F1
#
_entry.id   AF-A0A7D7R2A4-F1
#
_cell.length_a   1.000
_cell.length_b   1.000
_cell.length_c   1.000
_cell.angle_alpha   90.00
_cell.angle_beta   90.00
_cell.angle_gamma   90.00
#
_symmetry.space_group_name_H-M   'P 1'
#
loop_
_entity.id
_entity.type
_entity.pdbx_description
1 polymer ?
#
loop_
_entity_poly.entity_id
_entity_poly.type
_entity_poly.pdbx_seq_one_letter_code
_entity_poly.pdbx_strand_id
1 'polypeptide(L)'
;MLSFFDLRTPAKRFRLVAVAEAITWAWLLVGMVLKRVNDDPEAIAMPGATHGAVFVLFVIVALVTAFQLKWNAVTWELSVGSRRIGVPIVTLLALASSVPPFGTIVFEWWARRNGYLAELSTAAPARQATA
;
A
#
# COMPACT_ATOMS: atom_id res chain seq x y z
N MET A 1 -15.14 -21.35 0.89
CA MET A 1 -14.06 -21.17 1.88
C MET A 1 -13.25 -19.93 1.50
N LEU A 2 -12.84 -19.13 2.48
CA LEU A 2 -12.51 -17.70 2.37
C LEU A 2 -11.47 -17.35 1.26
N SER A 3 -11.95 -17.01 0.05
CA SER A 3 -11.14 -16.50 -1.08
C SER A 3 -10.36 -15.22 -0.77
N PHE A 4 -10.63 -14.58 0.37
CA PHE A 4 -9.96 -13.36 0.82
C PHE A 4 -8.52 -13.60 1.29
N PHE A 5 -8.20 -14.83 1.74
CA PHE A 5 -6.86 -15.21 2.23
C PHE A 5 -6.02 -15.92 1.17
N ASP A 6 -6.41 -15.87 -0.11
CA ASP A 6 -5.56 -16.36 -1.19
C ASP A 6 -4.37 -15.41 -1.40
N LEU A 7 -3.25 -15.69 -0.74
CA LEU A 7 -2.03 -14.87 -0.78
C LEU A 7 -0.97 -15.46 -1.72
N ARG A 8 -1.39 -16.18 -2.76
CA ARG A 8 -0.46 -16.84 -3.69
C ARG A 8 0.31 -15.84 -4.55
N THR A 9 -0.24 -14.66 -4.80
CA THR A 9 0.36 -13.68 -5.71
C THR A 9 0.87 -12.43 -4.99
N PRO A 10 1.90 -11.76 -5.55
CA PRO A 10 2.42 -10.50 -5.01
C PRO A 10 1.34 -9.43 -4.91
N ALA A 11 0.45 -9.34 -5.92
CA ALA A 11 -0.62 -8.36 -5.97
C ALA A 11 -1.63 -8.50 -4.82
N LYS A 12 -2.04 -9.74 -4.50
CA LYS A 12 -2.96 -10.00 -3.37
C LYS A 12 -2.30 -9.74 -2.02
N ARG A 13 -1.02 -10.12 -1.85
CA ARG A 13 -0.23 -9.79 -0.65
C ARG A 13 -0.13 -8.27 -0.45
N PHE A 14 0.20 -7.54 -1.51
CA PHE A 14 0.28 -6.08 -1.48
C PHE A 14 -1.06 -5.46 -1.05
N ARG A 15 -2.17 -5.88 -1.66
CA ARG A 15 -3.51 -5.40 -1.31
C ARG A 15 -3.87 -5.70 0.16
N LEU A 16 -3.57 -6.89 0.66
CA LEU A 16 -3.82 -7.24 2.06
C LEU A 16 -3.08 -6.30 3.00
N VAL A 17 -1.78 -6.09 2.76
CA VAL A 17 -0.96 -5.25 3.64
C VAL A 17 -1.33 -3.77 3.51
N ALA A 18 -1.69 -3.29 2.33
CA ALA A 18 -2.24 -1.93 2.14
C ALA A 18 -3.52 -1.72 2.97
N VAL A 19 -4.42 -2.71 3.00
CA VAL A 19 -5.64 -2.64 3.82
C VAL A 19 -5.32 -2.70 5.31
N ALA A 20 -4.40 -3.57 5.73
CA ALA A 20 -3.97 -3.63 7.12
C ALA A 20 -3.34 -2.31 7.58
N GLU A 21 -2.50 -1.70 6.75
CA GLU A 21 -1.86 -0.42 7.00
C GLU A 21 -2.91 0.68 7.22
N ALA A 22 -3.91 0.76 6.34
CA ALA A 22 -5.01 1.72 6.45
C ALA A 22 -5.86 1.53 7.73
N ILE A 23 -6.10 0.28 8.15
CA ILE A 23 -6.80 -0.02 9.40
C ILE A 23 -5.97 0.43 10.60
N THR A 24 -4.65 0.17 10.60
CA THR A 24 -3.78 0.62 11.70
C THR A 24 -3.64 2.14 11.75
N TRP A 25 -3.70 2.83 10.60
CA TRP A 25 -3.81 4.29 10.55
C TRP A 25 -5.08 4.79 11.24
N ALA A 26 -6.23 4.18 10.96
CA ALA A 26 -7.49 4.55 11.61
C ALA A 26 -7.39 4.37 13.13
N TRP A 27 -6.80 3.25 13.58
CA TRP A 27 -6.58 3.01 15.00
C TRP A 27 -5.62 4.03 15.62
N LEU A 28 -4.55 4.40 14.92
CA LEU A 28 -3.62 5.44 15.35
C LEU A 28 -4.32 6.80 15.48
N LEU A 29 -5.19 7.17 14.54
CA LEU A 29 -5.99 8.40 14.63
C LEU A 29 -6.91 8.39 15.86
N VAL A 30 -7.55 7.25 16.15
CA VAL A 30 -8.34 7.10 17.39
C VAL A 30 -7.47 7.31 18.62
N GLY A 31 -6.28 6.70 18.66
CA GLY A 31 -5.31 6.91 19.75
C GLY A 31 -4.90 8.37 19.91
N MET A 32 -4.67 9.09 18.81
CA MET A 32 -4.35 10.52 18.84
C MET A 32 -5.50 11.39 19.37
N VAL A 33 -6.75 11.05 19.03
CA VAL A 33 -7.93 11.75 19.55
C VAL A 33 -8.08 11.48 21.05
N LEU A 34 -8.00 10.22 21.48
CA LEU A 34 -8.11 9.84 22.89
C LEU A 34 -7.04 10.51 23.75
N LYS A 35 -5.79 10.55 23.25
CA LYS A 35 -4.71 11.29 23.90
C LYS A 35 -5.08 12.74 24.18
N ARG A 36 -5.73 13.42 23.24
CA ARG A 36 -6.09 14.85 23.39
C ARG A 36 -7.31 15.06 24.26
N VAL A 37 -8.30 14.16 24.18
CA VAL A 37 -9.56 14.30 24.94
C VAL A 37 -9.37 13.92 26.42
N ASN A 38 -8.55 12.91 26.69
CA ASN A 38 -8.34 12.38 28.04
C ASN A 38 -7.03 12.86 28.69
N ASP A 39 -6.23 13.66 28.00
CA ASP A 39 -4.86 14.05 28.37
C ASP A 39 -3.97 12.83 28.74
N ASP A 40 -4.23 11.69 28.09
CA ASP A 40 -3.57 10.42 28.34
C ASP A 40 -2.50 10.17 27.25
N PRO A 41 -1.21 10.39 27.53
CA PRO A 41 -0.16 10.18 26.55
C PRO A 41 0.05 8.69 26.19
N GLU A 42 -0.42 7.74 26.99
CA GLU A 42 -0.25 6.31 26.72
C GLU A 42 -1.20 5.81 25.63
N ALA A 43 -2.32 6.51 25.38
CA ALA A 43 -3.33 6.15 24.38
C ALA A 43 -2.78 6.00 22.95
N ILE A 44 -1.63 6.61 22.64
CA ILE A 44 -0.96 6.49 21.33
C ILE A 44 0.12 5.39 21.28
N ALA A 45 0.57 4.85 22.41
CA ALA A 45 1.74 3.97 22.45
C ALA A 45 1.49 2.66 21.69
N MET A 46 0.39 1.97 22.00
CA MET A 46 0.03 0.70 21.35
C MET A 46 -0.41 0.89 19.88
N PRO A 47 -1.29 1.86 19.54
CA PRO A 47 -1.64 2.11 18.14
C PRO A 47 -0.43 2.54 17.30
N GLY A 48 0.45 3.38 17.86
CA GLY A 48 1.66 3.87 17.20
C GLY A 48 2.66 2.75 16.92
N ALA A 49 2.94 1.90 17.91
CA ALA A 49 3.83 0.75 17.74
C ALA A 49 3.28 -0.24 16.70
N THR A 50 1.97 -0.53 16.76
CA THR A 50 1.33 -1.44 15.81
C THR A 50 1.39 -0.88 14.39
N HIS A 51 1.05 0.40 14.21
CA HIS A 51 1.11 1.04 12.91
C HIS A 51 2.54 1.07 12.35
N GLY A 52 3.53 1.41 13.18
CA GLY A 52 4.95 1.38 12.77
C GLY A 52 5.41 0.01 12.29
N ALA A 53 5.00 -1.08 12.95
CA ALA A 53 5.31 -2.44 12.52
C ALA A 53 4.66 -2.78 11.17
N VAL A 54 3.38 -2.41 10.97
CA VAL A 54 2.67 -2.64 9.71
C VAL A 54 3.22 -1.76 8.58
N PHE A 55 3.66 -0.54 8.87
CA PHE A 55 4.33 0.35 7.93
C PHE A 55 5.62 -0.28 7.39
N VAL A 56 6.47 -0.84 8.26
CA VAL A 56 7.70 -1.53 7.81
C VAL A 56 7.36 -2.75 6.94
N LEU A 57 6.36 -3.53 7.35
CA LEU A 57 5.88 -4.66 6.56
C LEU A 57 5.38 -4.21 5.18
N PHE A 58 4.64 -3.10 5.11
CA PHE A 58 4.17 -2.50 3.86
C PHE A 58 5.35 -2.12 2.96
N VAL A 59 6.37 -1.43 3.48
CA VAL A 59 7.56 -1.05 2.72
C VAL A 59 8.25 -2.28 2.12
N ILE A 60 8.45 -3.34 2.91
CA ILE A 60 9.08 -4.58 2.44
C ILE A 60 8.25 -5.22 1.33
N VAL A 61 6.95 -5.37 1.54
CA VAL A 61 6.04 -5.98 0.56
C VAL A 61 5.92 -5.14 -0.70
N ALA A 62 5.93 -3.81 -0.58
CA ALA A 62 5.92 -2.88 -1.71
C ALA A 62 7.17 -3.06 -2.59
N LEU A 63 8.36 -3.12 -1.98
CA LEU A 63 9.61 -3.34 -2.70
C LEU A 63 9.64 -4.72 -3.36
N VAL A 64 9.27 -5.78 -2.64
CA VAL A 64 9.21 -7.15 -3.19
C VAL A 64 8.21 -7.24 -4.35
N THR A 65 7.07 -6.57 -4.24
CA THR A 65 6.07 -6.50 -5.32
C THR A 65 6.59 -5.70 -6.50
N ALA A 66 7.28 -4.59 -6.26
CA ALA A 66 7.90 -3.77 -7.30
C ALA A 66 8.92 -4.57 -8.13
N PHE A 67 9.73 -5.41 -7.48
CA PHE A 67 10.66 -6.31 -8.17
C PHE A 67 9.93 -7.40 -8.96
N GLN A 68 8.96 -8.09 -8.36
CA GLN A 68 8.26 -9.20 -9.02
C GLN A 68 7.35 -8.74 -10.18
N LEU A 69 6.70 -7.58 -10.04
CA LEU A 69 5.83 -7.00 -11.06
C LEU A 69 6.57 -6.01 -11.98
N LYS A 70 7.90 -5.92 -11.86
CA LYS A 70 8.77 -5.08 -12.69
C LYS A 70 8.34 -3.61 -12.76
N TRP A 71 7.92 -3.03 -11.63
CA TRP A 71 7.59 -1.60 -11.54
C TRP A 71 8.80 -0.71 -11.88
N ASN A 72 10.01 -1.24 -11.71
CA ASN A 72 11.25 -0.61 -12.11
C ASN A 72 11.44 -0.49 -13.64
N ALA A 73 10.65 -1.21 -14.46
CA ALA A 73 10.65 -1.00 -15.91
C ALA A 73 9.89 0.28 -16.30
N VAL A 74 9.01 0.77 -15.43
CA VAL A 74 8.30 2.05 -15.58
C VAL A 74 9.14 3.14 -14.93
N THR A 75 10.19 3.54 -15.63
CA THR A 75 11.08 4.61 -15.22
C THR A 75 10.79 5.89 -15.97
N TRP A 76 10.75 6.99 -15.24
CA TRP A 76 10.86 8.32 -15.84
C TRP A 76 12.33 8.73 -15.90
N GLU A 77 12.76 9.24 -17.04
CA GLU A 77 14.11 9.74 -17.21
C GLU A 77 14.21 11.15 -16.63
N LEU A 78 14.90 11.28 -15.52
CA LEU A 78 15.29 12.57 -14.98
C LEU A 78 16.67 12.94 -15.52
N SER A 79 16.76 14.04 -16.27
CA SER A 79 18.05 14.58 -16.72
C SER A 79 18.62 15.49 -15.64
N VAL A 80 19.71 15.07 -15.00
CA VAL A 80 20.45 15.87 -14.01
C VAL A 80 21.83 16.17 -14.61
N GLY A 81 21.96 17.38 -15.17
CA GLY A 81 23.13 17.75 -15.96
C GLY A 81 23.26 16.89 -17.22
N SER A 82 24.41 16.22 -17.39
CA SER A 82 24.67 15.31 -18.53
C SER A 82 24.25 13.85 -18.27
N ARG A 83 23.73 13.53 -17.07
CA ARG A 83 23.38 12.16 -16.68
C ARG A 83 21.87 11.96 -16.70
N ARG A 84 21.41 10.91 -17.40
CA ARG A 84 20.03 10.44 -17.30
C ARG A 84 19.92 9.41 -16.18
N ILE A 85 18.99 9.63 -15.27
CA ILE A 85 18.71 8.74 -14.14
C ILE A 85 17.31 8.20 -14.33
N GLY A 86 17.16 6.87 -14.36
CA GLY A 86 15.86 6.21 -14.38
C GLY A 86 15.25 6.21 -12.97
N VAL A 87 14.12 6.89 -12.80
CA VAL A 87 13.42 6.99 -11.52
C VAL A 87 12.20 6.06 -11.53
N PRO A 88 12.11 5.04 -10.64
CA PRO A 88 11.00 4.10 -10.62
C PRO A 88 9.77 4.74 -9.93
N ILE A 89 9.02 5.55 -10.68
CA ILE A 89 7.92 6.37 -10.13
C ILE A 89 6.90 5.52 -9.37
N VAL A 90 6.51 4.36 -9.91
CA VAL A 90 5.45 3.52 -9.30
C VAL A 90 5.86 3.06 -7.89
N THR A 91 7.12 2.65 -7.72
CA THR A 91 7.66 2.28 -6.40
C THR A 91 7.69 3.46 -5.46
N LEU A 92 8.10 4.64 -5.93
CA LEU A 92 8.12 5.85 -5.11
C LEU A 92 6.71 6.27 -4.67
N LEU A 93 5.73 6.19 -5.56
CA LEU A 93 4.33 6.44 -5.23
C LEU A 93 3.80 5.44 -4.21
N ALA A 94 4.17 4.16 -4.32
CA ALA A 94 3.80 3.14 -3.34
C ALA A 94 4.33 3.51 -1.95
N LEU A 95 5.62 3.85 -1.84
CA LEU A 95 6.24 4.21 -0.57
C LEU A 95 5.65 5.51 -0.02
N ALA A 96 5.53 6.55 -0.85
CA ALA A 96 4.94 7.83 -0.46
C ALA A 96 3.49 7.69 0.00
N SER A 97 2.74 6.72 -0.53
CA SER A 97 1.35 6.49 -0.15
C SER A 97 1.15 6.05 1.29
N SER A 98 2.19 5.55 1.96
CA SER A 98 2.13 5.17 3.38
C SER A 98 2.35 6.32 4.36
N VAL A 99 2.70 7.52 3.86
CA VAL A 99 2.88 8.73 4.67
C VAL A 99 1.54 9.39 5.03
N PRO A 100 0.63 9.65 4.07
CA PRO A 100 -0.69 10.19 4.41
C PRO A 100 -1.64 9.08 4.89
N PRO A 101 -2.56 9.39 5.82
CA PRO A 101 -3.57 8.43 6.27
C PRO A 101 -4.39 7.92 5.08
N PHE A 102 -4.58 6.60 5.02
CA PHE A 102 -5.31 5.89 3.97
C PHE A 102 -4.72 5.99 2.55
N GLY A 103 -3.53 6.58 2.36
CA GLY A 103 -2.93 6.74 1.05
C GLY A 103 -2.62 5.42 0.36
N THR A 104 -2.30 4.37 1.13
CA THR A 104 -2.06 3.01 0.64
C THR A 104 -3.25 2.41 -0.11
N ILE A 105 -4.49 2.76 0.29
CA ILE A 105 -5.71 2.35 -0.41
C ILE A 105 -5.89 3.11 -1.72
N VAL A 106 -5.63 4.42 -1.72
CA VAL A 106 -5.68 5.24 -2.93
C VAL A 106 -4.67 4.74 -3.95
N PHE A 107 -3.45 4.42 -3.49
CA PHE A 107 -2.43 3.81 -4.32
C PHE A 107 -2.83 2.42 -4.82
N GLU A 108 -3.36 1.52 -3.97
CA GLU A 108 -3.84 0.20 -4.42
C GLU A 108 -4.88 0.34 -5.52
N TRP A 109 -5.85 1.23 -5.34
CA TRP A 109 -6.91 1.46 -6.32
C TRP A 109 -6.36 2.03 -7.63
N TRP A 110 -5.48 3.03 -7.55
CA TRP A 110 -4.83 3.62 -8.72
C TRP A 110 -3.96 2.59 -9.44
N ALA A 111 -3.14 1.84 -8.71
CA ALA A 111 -2.25 0.82 -9.25
C ALA A 111 -3.05 -0.30 -9.92
N ARG A 112 -4.16 -0.71 -9.32
CA ARG A 112 -5.09 -1.67 -9.92
C ARG A 112 -5.65 -1.15 -11.24
N ARG A 113 -6.15 0.10 -11.28
CA ARG A 113 -6.73 0.69 -12.49
C ARG A 113 -5.72 0.89 -13.63
N ASN A 114 -4.46 1.17 -13.31
CA ASN A 114 -3.42 1.43 -14.31
C ASN A 114 -2.63 0.18 -14.73
N GLY A 115 -3.05 -1.02 -14.30
CA GLY A 115 -2.39 -2.27 -14.74
C GLY A 115 -1.20 -2.70 -13.89
N TYR A 116 -0.86 -2.00 -12.82
CA TYR A 116 0.34 -2.26 -12.03
C TYR A 116 0.22 -3.41 -11.02
N LEU A 117 -0.98 -3.98 -10.82
CA LEU A 117 -1.22 -5.09 -9.89
C LEU A 117 -1.57 -6.42 -10.60
N ALA A 118 -1.07 -6.63 -11.82
CA ALA A 118 -1.17 -7.88 -12.57
C ALA A 118 -2.59 -8.47 -12.57
N GLU A 119 -2.79 -9.64 -11.98
CA GLU A 119 -4.10 -10.33 -11.94
C GLU A 119 -5.23 -9.49 -11.31
N LEU A 120 -4.92 -8.61 -10.35
CA LEU A 120 -5.92 -7.73 -9.75
C LEU A 120 -6.35 -6.62 -10.72
N SER A 121 -5.51 -6.27 -11.68
CA SER A 121 -5.82 -5.31 -12.74
C SER A 121 -6.59 -5.96 -13.89
N THR A 122 -6.37 -7.25 -14.15
CA THR A 122 -7.01 -7.98 -15.27
C THR A 122 -8.36 -8.58 -14.90
N ALA A 123 -8.63 -8.81 -13.61
CA ALA A 123 -9.92 -9.30 -13.14
C ALA A 123 -11.01 -8.24 -13.37
N ALA A 124 -11.59 -8.23 -14.58
CA ALA A 124 -12.91 -7.65 -14.81
C ALA A 124 -13.88 -8.21 -13.76
N PRO A 125 -14.86 -7.42 -13.27
CA PRO A 125 -15.88 -8.00 -12.40
C PRO A 125 -16.48 -9.15 -13.19
N ALA A 126 -16.36 -10.36 -12.67
CA ALA A 126 -17.11 -11.50 -13.16
C ALA A 126 -18.58 -11.09 -13.00
N ARG A 127 -19.15 -10.49 -14.05
CA ARG A 127 -20.58 -10.34 -14.21
C ARG A 127 -21.06 -11.77 -14.09
N GLN A 128 -21.61 -12.12 -12.92
CA GLN A 128 -22.22 -13.40 -12.68
C GLN A 128 -23.18 -13.59 -13.86
N ALA A 129 -22.81 -14.49 -14.77
CA ALA A 129 -23.71 -14.97 -15.78
C ALA A 129 -24.72 -15.82 -15.02
N THR A 130 -25.72 -15.14 -14.47
CA THR A 130 -26.98 -15.75 -14.05
C THR A 130 -27.60 -16.31 -15.32
N ALA A 131 -27.46 -17.63 -15.50
CA ALA A 131 -28.28 -18.44 -16.38
C ALA A 131 -29.46 -18.99 -15.57
#